data_AF-A0A959RXM2-F1
#
_entry.id   AF-A0A959RXM2-F1
#
_cell.length_a   1.000
_cell.length_b   1.000
_cell.length_c   1.000
_cell.angle_alpha   90.00
_cell.angle_beta   90.00
_cell.angle_gamma   90.00
#
_symmetry.space_group_name_H-M   'P 1'
#
loop_
_entity.id
_entity.type
_entity.pdbx_description
1 polymer ?
#
loop_
_entity_poly.entity_id
_entity_poly.type
_entity_poly.pdbx_seq_one_letter_code
_entity_poly.pdbx_strand_id
1 'polypeptide(L)'
;MYSFIQNNDMSLAENFSYIETQMDIDNYISYIIAEMYFVNIDWFPNNMKFWRPQTSDGKWRWMLKDTDWGFGLYSPLQVIVNMFGVLTNPDNYPSVVFKGLIENPSFRNKFINRFADFSNTRFYPDTVVSKIQRMKENIEIEMPRHFNKWGNNLSDWNSNIDVLKNFAQNRIPYMQQQFISQFNLGGLVNLAIGTNLNEGVKVKLNNIEINNFPWDGEYFLNTSVELEAVSKTGIKFVEWLINGNVKINDPQTTLTLTENTVSIEAIFETDILRDNSIVINEINYNSSTELNSQDWIELANIGDSEIDISGWKFKDQNDVNNYKIPINTTLKSKGFIVLSEDTTAFKNIFPEVKNLVGNFKFKLSNEGETLRIFDNNNFLIDSISYGIDLPWPTKPNGNGSTLELKDELLDNSDAENWQASFIFGGTPGKVNSSDATSS
;
A
#
# COMPACT_ATOMS: atom_id res chain seq x y z
N MET A 1 -27.29 -2.90 2.69
CA MET A 1 -26.36 -1.88 3.22
C MET A 1 -27.09 -0.71 3.89
N TYR A 2 -27.69 0.25 3.16
CA TYR A 2 -28.31 1.44 3.78
C TYR A 2 -29.31 1.11 4.91
N SER A 3 -30.30 0.25 4.63
CA SER A 3 -31.26 -0.19 5.64
C SER A 3 -30.64 -1.00 6.78
N PHE A 4 -29.49 -1.64 6.54
CA PHE A 4 -28.78 -2.35 7.61
C PHE A 4 -28.18 -1.34 8.58
N ILE A 5 -27.44 -0.34 8.07
CA ILE A 5 -26.84 0.74 8.87
C ILE A 5 -27.91 1.46 9.71
N GLN A 6 -29.07 1.73 9.11
CA GLN A 6 -30.14 2.45 9.80
C GLN A 6 -30.78 1.66 10.96
N ASN A 7 -30.78 0.33 10.89
CA ASN A 7 -31.56 -0.52 11.80
C ASN A 7 -30.67 -1.35 12.76
N ASN A 8 -29.35 -1.15 12.74
CA ASN A 8 -28.42 -1.89 13.58
C ASN A 8 -27.46 -0.93 14.28
N ASP A 9 -26.97 -1.34 15.46
CA ASP A 9 -25.95 -0.59 16.21
C ASP A 9 -24.60 -0.73 15.51
N MET A 10 -24.15 0.34 14.86
CA MET A 10 -22.92 0.33 14.09
C MET A 10 -21.65 0.50 14.96
N SER A 11 -21.79 0.73 16.27
CA SER A 11 -20.66 0.71 17.19
C SER A 11 -20.07 -0.70 17.36
N LEU A 12 -20.85 -1.75 17.07
CA LEU A 12 -20.44 -3.15 17.18
C LEU A 12 -19.53 -3.58 16.01
N ALA A 13 -18.44 -4.27 16.33
CA ALA A 13 -17.46 -4.74 15.34
C ALA A 13 -18.06 -5.67 14.29
N GLU A 14 -18.93 -6.60 14.70
CA GLU A 14 -19.57 -7.57 13.79
C GLU A 14 -20.43 -6.89 12.70
N ASN A 15 -21.18 -5.85 13.09
CA ASN A 15 -22.00 -5.07 12.17
C ASN A 15 -21.15 -4.26 11.19
N PHE A 16 -20.04 -3.70 11.68
CA PHE A 16 -19.07 -3.02 10.82
C PHE A 16 -18.40 -3.98 9.83
N SER A 17 -17.98 -5.16 10.28
CA SER A 17 -17.39 -6.18 9.40
C SER A 17 -18.37 -6.67 8.33
N TYR A 18 -19.67 -6.74 8.63
CA TYR A 18 -20.67 -6.94 7.56
C TYR A 18 -20.61 -5.82 6.52
N ILE A 19 -20.54 -4.55 6.92
CA ILE A 19 -20.46 -3.43 5.97
C ILE A 19 -19.15 -3.46 5.15
N GLU A 20 -18.04 -3.91 5.71
CA GLU A 20 -16.78 -4.10 4.98
C GLU A 20 -16.91 -5.10 3.82
N THR A 21 -17.89 -6.02 3.87
CA THR A 21 -18.23 -6.90 2.73
C THR A 21 -19.07 -6.21 1.66
N GLN A 22 -19.77 -5.12 2.01
CA GLN A 22 -20.73 -4.45 1.14
C GLN A 22 -20.15 -3.24 0.41
N MET A 23 -19.15 -2.58 0.99
CA MET A 23 -18.55 -1.36 0.44
C MET A 23 -17.05 -1.29 0.67
N ASP A 24 -16.40 -0.53 -0.18
CA ASP A 24 -14.99 -0.18 -0.06
C ASP A 24 -14.85 1.00 0.92
N ILE A 25 -14.50 0.69 2.17
CA ILE A 25 -14.40 1.67 3.26
C ILE A 25 -13.33 2.73 2.95
N ASP A 26 -12.18 2.33 2.43
CA ASP A 26 -11.07 3.24 2.13
C ASP A 26 -11.41 4.19 1.00
N ASN A 27 -12.10 3.70 -0.04
CA ASN A 27 -12.64 4.55 -1.10
C ASN A 27 -13.66 5.54 -0.54
N TYR A 28 -14.61 5.09 0.29
CA TYR A 28 -15.63 5.97 0.86
C TYR A 28 -15.03 7.07 1.74
N ILE A 29 -14.12 6.73 2.65
CA ILE A 29 -13.43 7.71 3.50
C ILE A 29 -12.71 8.74 2.62
N SER A 30 -11.97 8.29 1.60
CA SER A 30 -11.25 9.18 0.69
C SER A 30 -12.18 10.11 -0.08
N TYR A 31 -13.32 9.59 -0.54
CA TYR A 31 -14.36 10.36 -1.22
C TYR A 31 -14.93 11.45 -0.32
N ILE A 32 -15.33 11.10 0.91
CA ILE A 32 -15.90 12.06 1.87
C ILE A 32 -14.88 13.16 2.21
N ILE A 33 -13.63 12.81 2.50
CA ILE A 33 -12.59 13.79 2.81
C ILE A 33 -12.33 14.71 1.61
N ALA A 34 -12.36 14.20 0.39
CA ALA A 34 -12.20 15.01 -0.81
C ALA A 34 -13.35 16.02 -0.98
N GLU A 35 -14.61 15.59 -0.88
CA GLU A 35 -15.78 16.49 -0.94
C GLU A 35 -15.71 17.57 0.16
N MET A 36 -15.29 17.18 1.36
CA MET A 36 -15.07 18.11 2.48
C MET A 36 -13.94 19.10 2.20
N TYR A 37 -12.83 18.64 1.62
CA TYR A 37 -11.69 19.48 1.30
C TYR A 37 -12.04 20.50 0.23
N PHE A 38 -12.70 20.08 -0.85
CA PHE A 38 -13.10 20.95 -1.95
C PHE A 38 -14.18 21.96 -1.57
N VAL A 39 -14.96 21.67 -0.52
CA VAL A 39 -16.17 22.42 -0.17
C VAL A 39 -17.10 22.43 -1.37
N ASN A 40 -17.39 21.25 -1.91
CA ASN A 40 -18.35 21.12 -3.01
C ASN A 40 -19.75 21.43 -2.48
N ILE A 41 -20.21 22.67 -2.68
CA ILE A 41 -21.50 23.11 -2.14
C ILE A 41 -22.70 22.55 -2.92
N ASP A 42 -22.48 21.99 -4.11
CA ASP A 42 -23.51 21.30 -4.90
C ASP A 42 -23.45 19.77 -4.74
N TRP A 43 -22.68 19.29 -3.75
CA TRP A 43 -22.48 17.86 -3.54
C TRP A 43 -23.78 17.09 -3.29
N PHE A 44 -24.56 17.51 -2.28
CA PHE A 44 -25.88 16.95 -1.99
C PHE A 44 -26.97 17.97 -2.33
N PRO A 45 -28.08 17.56 -2.98
CA PRO A 45 -28.42 16.20 -3.44
C PRO A 45 -27.93 15.83 -4.85
N ASN A 46 -27.19 16.70 -5.53
CA ASN A 46 -27.01 16.62 -6.98
C ASN A 46 -25.83 15.75 -7.43
N ASN A 47 -24.65 15.97 -6.85
CA ASN A 47 -23.37 15.49 -7.37
C ASN A 47 -22.84 14.25 -6.66
N MET A 48 -23.76 13.34 -6.36
CA MET A 48 -23.45 12.02 -5.82
C MET A 48 -23.50 10.95 -6.92
N LYS A 49 -22.43 10.16 -7.03
CA LYS A 49 -22.38 8.96 -7.86
C LYS A 49 -21.68 7.82 -7.12
N PHE A 50 -22.22 6.63 -7.27
CA PHE A 50 -21.67 5.40 -6.72
C PHE A 50 -21.94 4.25 -7.67
N TRP A 51 -21.09 3.24 -7.62
CA TRP A 51 -21.13 2.07 -8.50
C TRP A 51 -20.67 0.83 -7.73
N ARG A 52 -20.98 -0.34 -8.26
CA ARG A 52 -20.39 -1.61 -7.82
C ARG A 52 -20.25 -2.57 -9.01
N PRO A 53 -19.23 -3.43 -9.04
CA PRO A 53 -19.22 -4.58 -9.95
C PRO A 53 -20.47 -5.44 -9.75
N GLN A 54 -20.98 -6.03 -10.84
CA GLN A 54 -22.11 -6.97 -10.78
C GLN A 54 -21.62 -8.40 -10.51
N THR A 55 -20.81 -8.55 -9.46
CA THR A 55 -20.29 -9.84 -8.97
C THR A 55 -20.83 -10.11 -7.58
N SER A 56 -20.73 -11.36 -7.10
CA SER A 56 -21.21 -11.75 -5.77
C SER A 56 -20.45 -11.07 -4.63
N ASP A 57 -19.19 -10.71 -4.87
CA ASP A 57 -18.26 -10.04 -3.96
C ASP A 57 -18.09 -8.53 -4.24
N GLY A 58 -18.86 -7.99 -5.20
CA GLY A 58 -18.74 -6.61 -5.65
C GLY A 58 -19.11 -5.60 -4.58
N LYS A 59 -18.14 -4.76 -4.19
CA LYS A 59 -18.30 -3.71 -3.17
C LYS A 59 -18.72 -2.37 -3.78
N TRP A 60 -19.59 -1.63 -3.08
CA TRP A 60 -19.94 -0.26 -3.44
C TRP A 60 -18.75 0.69 -3.32
N ARG A 61 -18.60 1.56 -4.31
CA ARG A 61 -17.59 2.62 -4.42
C ARG A 61 -18.24 3.93 -4.83
N TRP A 62 -17.68 5.04 -4.36
CA TRP A 62 -18.11 6.40 -4.66
C TRP A 62 -17.18 7.03 -5.69
N MET A 63 -17.75 7.90 -6.51
CA MET A 63 -17.04 8.64 -7.54
C MET A 63 -17.28 10.12 -7.34
N LEU A 64 -16.20 10.90 -7.44
CA LEU A 64 -16.31 12.35 -7.57
C LEU A 64 -17.02 12.67 -8.87
N LYS A 65 -17.97 13.60 -8.78
CA LYS A 65 -18.67 14.17 -9.93
C LYS A 65 -18.80 15.65 -9.66
N ASP A 66 -18.52 16.46 -10.68
CA ASP A 66 -18.93 17.87 -10.74
C ASP A 66 -18.59 18.68 -9.47
N THR A 67 -17.29 18.96 -9.33
CA THR A 67 -16.70 19.63 -8.16
C THR A 67 -16.31 21.08 -8.45
N ASP A 68 -16.85 21.65 -9.53
CA ASP A 68 -16.57 23.01 -9.98
C ASP A 68 -17.12 24.05 -9.00
N TRP A 69 -18.20 23.74 -8.26
CA TRP A 69 -18.73 24.54 -7.15
C TRP A 69 -17.94 24.37 -5.84
N GLY A 70 -16.63 24.16 -5.95
CA GLY A 70 -15.70 24.12 -4.83
C GLY A 70 -14.65 25.23 -4.89
N PHE A 71 -13.63 25.12 -4.05
CA PHE A 71 -12.40 25.92 -4.12
C PHE A 71 -12.58 27.45 -4.12
N GLY A 72 -13.66 27.96 -3.51
CA GLY A 72 -13.87 29.40 -3.38
C GLY A 72 -14.58 30.05 -4.57
N LEU A 73 -15.17 29.28 -5.49
CA LEU A 73 -15.81 29.79 -6.72
C LEU A 73 -16.74 30.99 -6.50
N TYR A 74 -17.64 30.91 -5.51
CA TYR A 74 -18.63 31.95 -5.25
C TYR A 74 -18.24 32.91 -4.14
N SER A 75 -17.32 32.50 -3.25
CA SER A 75 -16.87 33.31 -2.13
C SER A 75 -15.58 32.76 -1.55
N PRO A 76 -14.57 33.61 -1.28
CA PRO A 76 -13.37 33.21 -0.54
C PRO A 76 -13.69 32.62 0.85
N LEU A 77 -14.84 32.96 1.44
CA LEU A 77 -15.29 32.41 2.72
C LEU A 77 -15.67 30.93 2.65
N GLN A 78 -15.74 30.32 1.46
CA GLN A 78 -15.92 28.86 1.36
C GLN A 78 -14.77 28.11 2.05
N VAL A 79 -13.57 28.68 2.13
CA VAL A 79 -12.42 28.07 2.79
C VAL A 79 -12.65 27.70 4.26
N ILE A 80 -13.58 28.40 4.95
CA ILE A 80 -13.90 28.16 6.37
C ILE A 80 -15.14 27.28 6.59
N VAL A 81 -15.85 26.89 5.51
CA VAL A 81 -17.11 26.15 5.63
C VAL A 81 -16.87 24.80 6.31
N ASN A 82 -17.71 24.48 7.30
CA ASN A 82 -17.68 23.22 8.00
C ASN A 82 -18.59 22.20 7.32
N MET A 83 -17.98 21.27 6.57
CA MET A 83 -18.69 20.27 5.78
C MET A 83 -19.26 19.12 6.63
N PHE A 84 -18.91 19.01 7.92
CA PHE A 84 -19.63 18.11 8.82
C PHE A 84 -21.11 18.47 8.94
N GLY A 85 -21.49 19.74 8.74
CA GLY A 85 -22.89 20.14 8.69
C GLY A 85 -23.67 19.42 7.59
N VAL A 86 -23.07 19.20 6.42
CA VAL A 86 -23.69 18.43 5.32
C VAL A 86 -23.78 16.95 5.68
N LEU A 87 -22.72 16.39 6.26
CA LEU A 87 -22.64 14.99 6.67
C LEU A 87 -23.53 14.62 7.84
N THR A 88 -23.89 15.58 8.69
CA THR A 88 -24.66 15.33 9.90
C THR A 88 -26.09 15.86 9.83
N ASN A 89 -26.47 16.54 8.74
CA ASN A 89 -27.85 16.98 8.54
C ASN A 89 -28.77 15.76 8.30
N PRO A 90 -29.77 15.50 9.16
CA PRO A 90 -30.66 14.35 9.02
C PRO A 90 -31.48 14.33 7.72
N ASP A 91 -31.68 15.48 7.08
CA ASP A 91 -32.41 15.58 5.80
C ASP A 91 -31.54 15.17 4.60
N ASN A 92 -30.24 14.99 4.81
CA ASN A 92 -29.28 14.65 3.76
C ASN A 92 -29.07 13.14 3.67
N TYR A 93 -29.18 12.57 2.47
CA TYR A 93 -28.91 11.14 2.21
C TYR A 93 -27.50 10.67 2.68
N PRO A 94 -26.40 11.42 2.45
CA PRO A 94 -25.07 11.07 2.99
C PRO A 94 -25.06 10.82 4.50
N SER A 95 -25.99 11.44 5.24
CA SER A 95 -25.92 11.48 6.69
C SER A 95 -26.16 10.13 7.33
N VAL A 96 -27.01 9.27 6.77
CA VAL A 96 -27.31 7.97 7.40
C VAL A 96 -26.10 7.05 7.33
N VAL A 97 -25.45 6.97 6.16
CA VAL A 97 -24.26 6.13 6.00
C VAL A 97 -23.11 6.68 6.85
N PHE A 98 -22.82 7.98 6.77
CA PHE A 98 -21.71 8.55 7.55
C PHE A 98 -21.95 8.46 9.06
N LYS A 99 -23.14 8.81 9.56
CA LYS A 99 -23.46 8.76 10.99
C LYS A 99 -23.36 7.35 11.56
N GLY A 100 -23.89 6.36 10.85
CA GLY A 100 -23.75 4.98 11.31
C GLY A 100 -22.29 4.54 11.34
N LEU A 101 -21.52 4.80 10.28
CA LEU A 101 -20.12 4.35 10.25
C LEU A 101 -19.24 5.06 11.29
N ILE A 102 -19.46 6.36 11.55
CA ILE A 102 -18.63 7.13 12.49
C ILE A 102 -18.84 6.75 13.96
N GLU A 103 -19.90 6.01 14.29
CA GLU A 103 -20.11 5.40 15.61
C GLU A 103 -19.10 4.28 15.88
N ASN A 104 -18.62 3.59 14.84
CA ASN A 104 -17.63 2.54 14.98
C ASN A 104 -16.23 3.12 15.30
N PRO A 105 -15.55 2.68 16.38
CA PRO A 105 -14.22 3.19 16.74
C PRO A 105 -13.15 2.97 15.65
N SER A 106 -13.17 1.82 14.97
CA SER A 106 -12.20 1.50 13.91
C SER A 106 -12.39 2.41 12.70
N PHE A 107 -13.63 2.58 12.23
CA PHE A 107 -13.94 3.51 11.14
C PHE A 107 -13.56 4.95 11.52
N ARG A 108 -13.89 5.40 12.74
CA ARG A 108 -13.56 6.74 13.21
C ARG A 108 -12.06 6.99 13.19
N ASN A 109 -11.26 6.06 13.71
CA ASN A 109 -9.81 6.17 13.69
C ASN A 109 -9.27 6.21 12.25
N LYS A 110 -9.74 5.32 11.37
CA LYS A 110 -9.38 5.33 9.93
C LYS A 110 -9.75 6.65 9.25
N PHE A 111 -10.92 7.23 9.54
CA PHE A 111 -11.37 8.48 8.96
C PHE A 111 -10.50 9.67 9.38
N ILE A 112 -10.19 9.77 10.68
CA ILE A 112 -9.32 10.83 11.21
C ILE A 112 -7.91 10.70 10.65
N ASN A 113 -7.33 9.50 10.67
CA ASN A 113 -5.99 9.27 10.15
C ASN A 113 -5.91 9.48 8.64
N ARG A 114 -6.91 9.06 7.86
CA ARG A 114 -6.92 9.33 6.42
C ARG A 114 -6.96 10.83 6.11
N PHE A 115 -7.62 11.63 6.95
CA PHE A 115 -7.58 13.09 6.80
C PHE A 115 -6.18 13.64 7.12
N ALA A 116 -5.55 13.19 8.20
CA ALA A 116 -4.17 13.56 8.52
C ALA A 116 -3.19 13.14 7.40
N ASP A 117 -3.27 11.89 6.93
CA ASP A 117 -2.50 11.34 5.81
C ASP A 117 -2.63 12.25 4.58
N PHE A 118 -3.86 12.66 4.22
CA PHE A 118 -4.10 13.53 3.06
C PHE A 118 -3.56 14.95 3.27
N SER A 119 -3.69 15.50 4.48
CA SER A 119 -3.23 16.83 4.85
C SER A 119 -1.70 16.95 4.77
N ASN A 120 -0.98 15.88 5.09
CA ASN A 120 0.48 15.82 4.99
C ASN A 120 0.99 15.39 3.60
N THR A 121 0.11 15.06 2.66
CA THR A 121 0.51 14.56 1.32
C THR A 121 -0.20 15.30 0.19
N ARG A 122 -1.33 14.76 -0.28
CA ARG A 122 -2.02 15.19 -1.50
C ARG A 122 -2.75 16.52 -1.37
N PHE A 123 -3.16 16.89 -0.15
CA PHE A 123 -3.81 18.15 0.19
C PHE A 123 -2.88 19.09 0.94
N TYR A 124 -1.59 18.74 1.05
CA TYR A 124 -0.57 19.65 1.53
C TYR A 124 -0.58 20.93 0.66
N PRO A 125 -0.55 22.13 1.25
CA PRO A 125 -0.70 23.39 0.53
C PRO A 125 0.17 23.51 -0.71
N ASP A 126 1.47 23.23 -0.59
CA ASP A 126 2.42 23.38 -1.71
C ASP A 126 2.15 22.36 -2.82
N THR A 127 1.72 21.14 -2.47
CA THR A 127 1.33 20.10 -3.42
C THR A 127 0.15 20.59 -4.28
N VAL A 128 -0.86 21.20 -3.66
CA VAL A 128 -2.07 21.65 -4.36
C VAL A 128 -1.80 22.93 -5.15
N VAL A 129 -1.10 23.90 -4.58
CA VAL A 129 -0.72 25.15 -5.25
C VAL A 129 0.15 24.86 -6.48
N SER A 130 1.09 23.92 -6.39
CA SER A 130 1.92 23.52 -7.54
C SER A 130 1.09 22.87 -8.65
N LYS A 131 0.06 22.08 -8.31
CA LYS A 131 -0.88 21.52 -9.29
C LYS A 131 -1.70 22.61 -9.98
N ILE A 132 -2.23 23.57 -9.23
CA ILE A 132 -2.95 24.73 -9.78
C ILE A 132 -2.06 25.49 -10.75
N GLN A 133 -0.81 25.76 -10.36
CA GLN A 133 0.15 26.47 -11.20
C GLN A 133 0.42 25.72 -12.51
N ARG A 134 0.70 24.41 -12.44
CA ARG A 134 0.92 23.59 -13.64
C ARG A 134 -0.30 23.56 -14.56
N MET A 135 -1.51 23.49 -14.00
CA MET A 135 -2.76 23.54 -14.79
C MET A 135 -2.94 24.90 -15.47
N LYS A 136 -2.62 26.00 -14.78
CA LYS A 136 -2.63 27.36 -15.35
C LYS A 136 -1.68 27.44 -16.54
N GLU A 137 -0.41 27.07 -16.35
CA GLU A 137 0.65 27.14 -17.37
C GLU A 137 0.28 26.37 -18.64
N ASN A 138 -0.36 25.21 -18.49
CA ASN A 138 -0.78 24.37 -19.62
C ASN A 138 -1.78 25.04 -20.58
N ILE A 139 -2.57 26.01 -20.10
CA ILE A 139 -3.61 26.68 -20.91
C ILE A 139 -3.34 28.17 -21.12
N GLU A 140 -2.35 28.74 -20.42
CA GLU A 140 -2.11 30.19 -20.36
C GLU A 140 -1.96 30.83 -21.75
N ILE A 141 -1.22 30.18 -22.65
CA ILE A 141 -0.99 30.68 -24.01
C ILE A 141 -2.26 30.78 -24.85
N GLU A 142 -3.28 29.96 -24.55
CA GLU A 142 -4.56 29.93 -25.27
C GLU A 142 -5.57 30.93 -24.70
N MET A 143 -5.37 31.42 -23.48
CA MET A 143 -6.34 32.27 -22.80
C MET A 143 -6.63 33.60 -23.52
N PRO A 144 -5.64 34.32 -24.11
CA PRO A 144 -5.93 35.53 -24.89
C PRO A 144 -6.92 35.26 -26.04
N ARG A 145 -6.75 34.14 -26.74
CA ARG A 145 -7.64 33.71 -27.84
C ARG A 145 -9.01 33.32 -27.31
N HIS A 146 -9.07 32.63 -26.18
CA HIS A 146 -10.33 32.28 -25.51
C HIS A 146 -11.14 33.54 -25.17
N PHE A 147 -10.51 34.53 -24.53
CA PHE A 147 -11.17 35.76 -24.11
C PHE A 147 -11.59 36.64 -25.28
N ASN A 148 -10.81 36.69 -26.36
CA ASN A 148 -11.22 37.38 -27.58
C ASN A 148 -12.50 36.77 -28.20
N LYS A 149 -12.70 35.45 -28.06
CA LYS A 149 -13.86 34.76 -28.61
C LYS A 149 -15.09 34.82 -27.70
N TRP A 150 -14.92 34.60 -26.40
CA TRP A 150 -16.02 34.40 -25.45
C TRP A 150 -16.23 35.55 -24.46
N GLY A 151 -15.36 36.58 -24.48
CA GLY A 151 -15.34 37.67 -23.51
C GLY A 151 -14.50 37.32 -22.26
N ASN A 152 -14.44 38.26 -21.30
CA ASN A 152 -13.56 38.24 -20.11
C ASN A 152 -12.12 38.73 -20.40
N ASN A 153 -11.20 38.67 -19.42
CA ASN A 153 -9.83 39.15 -19.55
C ASN A 153 -8.83 38.38 -18.67
N LEU A 154 -7.53 38.53 -18.97
CA LEU A 154 -6.44 37.87 -18.25
C LEU A 154 -6.33 38.32 -16.79
N SER A 155 -6.73 39.55 -16.44
CA SER A 155 -6.66 40.04 -15.06
C SER A 155 -7.63 39.24 -14.18
N ASP A 156 -8.90 39.16 -14.59
CA ASP A 156 -9.92 38.42 -13.85
C ASP A 156 -9.60 36.93 -13.76
N TRP A 157 -9.03 36.35 -14.83
CA TRP A 157 -8.57 34.97 -14.80
C TRP A 157 -7.44 34.75 -13.78
N ASN A 158 -6.42 35.61 -13.76
CA ASN A 158 -5.35 35.52 -12.76
C ASN A 158 -5.88 35.72 -11.33
N SER A 159 -6.84 36.64 -11.12
CA SER A 159 -7.49 36.80 -9.82
C SER A 159 -8.23 35.54 -9.38
N ASN A 160 -8.89 34.83 -10.30
CA ASN A 160 -9.51 33.54 -9.98
C ASN A 160 -8.47 32.46 -9.63
N ILE A 161 -7.31 32.44 -10.31
CA ILE A 161 -6.20 31.56 -9.91
C ILE A 161 -5.71 31.86 -8.49
N ASP A 162 -5.65 33.14 -8.11
CA ASP A 162 -5.26 33.54 -6.76
C ASP A 162 -6.29 33.09 -5.70
N VAL A 163 -7.59 33.09 -6.02
CA VAL A 163 -8.63 32.50 -5.16
C VAL A 163 -8.38 31.01 -4.93
N LEU A 164 -8.09 30.24 -5.98
CA LEU A 164 -7.79 28.81 -5.86
C LEU A 164 -6.56 28.56 -4.97
N LYS A 165 -5.50 29.35 -5.16
CA LYS A 165 -4.26 29.24 -4.35
C LYS A 165 -4.50 29.63 -2.90
N ASN A 166 -5.26 30.70 -2.65
CA ASN A 166 -5.60 31.13 -1.31
C ASN A 166 -6.44 30.07 -0.59
N PHE A 167 -7.42 29.46 -1.27
CA PHE A 167 -8.19 28.35 -0.72
C PHE A 167 -7.27 27.19 -0.32
N ALA A 168 -6.41 26.74 -1.24
CA ALA A 168 -5.49 25.62 -1.02
C ALA A 168 -4.53 25.86 0.16
N GLN A 169 -4.04 27.10 0.32
CA GLN A 169 -3.14 27.50 1.40
C GLN A 169 -3.80 27.46 2.78
N ASN A 170 -5.10 27.75 2.86
CA ASN A 170 -5.77 28.00 4.13
C ASN A 170 -6.73 26.89 4.56
N ARG A 171 -7.14 25.98 3.66
CA ARG A 171 -8.21 25.01 3.94
C ARG A 171 -7.88 24.01 5.05
N ILE A 172 -6.65 23.49 5.09
CA ILE A 172 -6.25 22.43 6.03
C ILE A 172 -6.35 22.87 7.50
N PRO A 173 -5.80 24.02 7.93
CA PRO A 173 -5.95 24.49 9.31
C PRO A 173 -7.41 24.58 9.78
N TYR A 174 -8.33 25.05 8.93
CA TYR A 174 -9.74 25.08 9.30
C TYR A 174 -10.35 23.68 9.46
N MET A 175 -10.01 22.75 8.56
CA MET A 175 -10.49 21.37 8.68
C MET A 175 -9.91 20.67 9.91
N GLN A 176 -8.64 20.86 10.25
CA GLN A 176 -8.03 20.35 11.48
C GLN A 176 -8.81 20.79 12.73
N GLN A 177 -9.15 22.07 12.85
CA GLN A 177 -9.96 22.57 13.97
C GLN A 177 -11.38 21.98 13.99
N GLN A 178 -11.98 21.77 12.82
CA GLN A 178 -13.28 21.13 12.71
C GLN A 178 -13.24 19.67 13.15
N PHE A 179 -12.20 18.92 12.77
CA PHE A 179 -11.99 17.53 13.22
C PHE A 179 -11.76 17.47 14.74
N ILE A 180 -10.93 18.37 15.27
CA ILE A 180 -10.69 18.50 16.72
C ILE A 180 -12.01 18.70 17.46
N SER A 181 -12.81 19.66 17.04
CA SER A 181 -14.10 19.93 17.66
C SER A 181 -15.11 18.79 17.47
N GLN A 182 -15.17 18.19 16.28
CA GLN A 182 -16.18 17.19 15.93
C GLN A 182 -15.96 15.86 16.67
N PHE A 183 -14.71 15.49 16.91
CA PHE A 183 -14.34 14.22 17.56
C PHE A 183 -13.79 14.41 18.98
N ASN A 184 -13.82 15.63 19.51
CA ASN A 184 -13.26 15.98 20.81
C ASN A 184 -11.80 15.51 20.96
N LEU A 185 -10.99 15.78 19.92
CA LEU A 185 -9.57 15.43 19.91
C LEU A 185 -8.83 16.42 20.80
N GLY A 186 -7.77 15.97 21.46
CA GLY A 186 -7.06 16.82 22.43
C GLY A 186 -6.19 17.92 21.80
N GLY A 187 -6.13 18.00 20.47
CA GLY A 187 -5.33 18.96 19.71
C GLY A 187 -4.59 18.29 18.55
N LEU A 188 -3.57 19.00 18.05
CA LEU A 188 -2.63 18.49 17.05
C LEU A 188 -1.39 17.91 17.71
N VAL A 189 -0.75 16.99 17.00
CA VAL A 189 0.52 16.35 17.34
C VAL A 189 1.51 16.59 16.21
N ASN A 190 2.66 17.18 16.52
CA ASN A 190 3.79 17.21 15.61
C ASN A 190 4.48 15.86 15.63
N LEU A 191 4.34 15.08 14.56
CA LEU A 191 4.91 13.76 14.42
C LEU A 191 6.16 13.85 13.55
N ALA A 192 7.32 13.45 14.09
CA ALA A 192 8.56 13.30 13.34
C ALA A 192 8.91 11.82 13.21
N ILE A 193 9.23 11.38 12.00
CA ILE A 193 9.67 10.02 11.69
C ILE A 193 11.06 10.08 11.07
N GLY A 194 11.99 9.37 11.68
CA GLY A 194 13.34 9.20 11.21
C GLY A 194 13.74 7.73 11.15
N THR A 195 14.94 7.50 10.64
CA THR A 195 15.59 6.20 10.56
C THR A 195 17.08 6.39 10.77
N ASN A 196 17.78 5.35 11.21
CA ASN A 196 19.24 5.35 11.26
C ASN A 196 19.91 5.03 9.90
N LEU A 197 19.11 4.69 8.88
CA LEU A 197 19.53 4.45 7.49
C LEU A 197 18.65 5.25 6.52
N ASN A 198 19.26 5.93 5.54
CA ASN A 198 18.50 6.73 4.56
C ASN A 198 18.20 5.99 3.24
N GLU A 199 18.87 4.87 2.98
CA GLU A 199 18.72 4.09 1.76
C GLU A 199 18.29 2.66 2.07
N GLY A 200 17.50 2.07 1.17
CA GLY A 200 17.04 0.68 1.30
C GLY A 200 16.01 0.46 2.40
N VAL A 201 15.44 1.50 3.01
CA VAL A 201 14.42 1.40 4.04
C VAL A 201 13.25 2.34 3.75
N LYS A 202 12.08 1.98 4.27
CA LYS A 202 10.85 2.79 4.26
C LYS A 202 10.10 2.61 5.58
N VAL A 203 9.28 3.60 5.92
CA VAL A 203 8.30 3.51 7.00
C VAL A 203 6.94 3.76 6.39
N LYS A 204 6.02 2.82 6.57
CA LYS A 204 4.62 3.03 6.25
C LYS A 204 3.90 3.52 7.50
N LEU A 205 3.29 4.70 7.40
CA LEU A 205 2.48 5.31 8.45
C LEU A 205 1.02 5.30 7.97
N ASN A 206 0.17 4.50 8.60
CA ASN A 206 -1.19 4.22 8.12
C ASN A 206 -1.20 3.81 6.64
N ASN A 207 -1.56 4.73 5.73
CA ASN A 207 -1.63 4.53 4.29
C ASN A 207 -0.60 5.34 3.49
N ILE A 208 0.35 6.00 4.16
CA ILE A 208 1.44 6.73 3.50
C ILE A 208 2.74 5.92 3.58
N GLU A 209 3.48 5.88 2.48
CA GLU A 209 4.85 5.37 2.45
C GLU A 209 5.83 6.53 2.56
N ILE A 210 6.72 6.47 3.55
CA ILE A 210 7.78 7.44 3.79
C ILE A 210 9.09 6.79 3.42
N ASN A 211 9.80 7.38 2.46
CA ASN A 211 11.10 6.94 1.95
C ASN A 211 12.13 8.06 1.87
N ASN A 212 11.77 9.27 2.33
CA ASN A 212 12.68 10.40 2.50
C ASN A 212 12.66 10.79 3.97
N PHE A 213 13.81 10.67 4.64
CA PHE A 213 13.95 10.92 6.07
C PHE A 213 14.93 12.10 6.32
N PRO A 214 14.73 12.88 7.39
CA PRO A 214 13.59 12.83 8.30
C PRO A 214 12.30 13.31 7.62
N TRP A 215 11.17 12.79 8.08
CA TRP A 215 9.84 13.20 7.67
C TRP A 215 9.13 13.79 8.89
N ASP A 216 8.32 14.83 8.67
CA ASP A 216 7.44 15.38 9.69
C ASP A 216 6.05 15.70 9.14
N GLY A 217 5.07 15.71 10.04
CA GLY A 217 3.69 16.06 9.71
C GLY A 217 2.81 16.20 10.94
N GLU A 218 1.60 16.71 10.74
CA GLU A 218 0.63 16.93 11.81
C GLU A 218 -0.42 15.81 11.87
N TYR A 219 -0.61 15.25 13.06
CA TYR A 219 -1.64 14.27 13.40
C TYR A 219 -2.49 14.78 14.57
N PHE A 220 -3.36 13.94 15.13
CA PHE A 220 -4.28 14.33 16.19
C PHE A 220 -3.97 13.63 17.52
N LEU A 221 -4.12 14.37 18.62
CA LEU A 221 -3.93 13.81 19.96
C LEU A 221 -5.02 12.79 20.28
N ASN A 222 -4.66 11.75 21.01
CA ASN A 222 -5.51 10.61 21.41
C ASN A 222 -6.03 9.78 20.22
N THR A 223 -5.28 9.76 19.12
CA THR A 223 -5.53 8.85 17.99
C THR A 223 -4.44 7.80 17.90
N SER A 224 -4.76 6.64 17.33
CA SER A 224 -3.81 5.56 17.15
C SER A 224 -3.36 5.51 15.70
N VAL A 225 -2.06 5.55 15.45
CA VAL A 225 -1.46 5.39 14.11
C VAL A 225 -0.84 4.02 13.96
N GLU A 226 -0.89 3.48 12.74
CA GLU A 226 -0.25 2.21 12.37
C GLU A 226 1.12 2.49 11.75
N LEU A 227 2.13 1.72 12.15
CA LEU A 227 3.50 1.82 11.68
C LEU A 227 3.96 0.48 11.14
N GLU A 228 4.64 0.49 10.01
CA GLU A 228 5.28 -0.69 9.43
C GLU A 228 6.68 -0.32 8.91
N ALA A 229 7.71 -1.01 9.40
CA ALA A 229 9.07 -0.88 8.94
C ALA A 229 9.31 -1.82 7.76
N VAL A 230 9.71 -1.27 6.63
CA VAL A 230 9.99 -2.03 5.40
C VAL A 230 11.45 -1.82 5.05
N SER A 231 12.17 -2.89 4.77
CA SER A 231 13.57 -2.83 4.37
C SER A 231 13.83 -3.69 3.13
N LYS A 232 14.83 -3.29 2.35
CA LYS A 232 15.40 -4.11 1.29
C LYS A 232 16.17 -5.27 1.89
N THR A 233 16.41 -6.27 1.05
CA THR A 233 17.32 -7.38 1.28
C THR A 233 18.67 -6.95 1.87
N GLY A 234 19.17 -7.69 2.86
CA GLY A 234 20.42 -7.42 3.58
C GLY A 234 20.29 -6.41 4.73
N ILE A 235 19.10 -5.81 4.90
CA ILE A 235 18.79 -4.87 5.97
C ILE A 235 17.70 -5.46 6.86
N LYS A 236 17.92 -5.42 8.18
CA LYS A 236 17.01 -5.96 9.17
C LYS A 236 16.51 -4.86 10.09
N PHE A 237 15.21 -4.80 10.30
CA PHE A 237 14.60 -3.99 11.35
C PHE A 237 14.97 -4.54 12.74
N VAL A 238 15.35 -3.64 13.64
CA VAL A 238 15.73 -3.96 15.02
C VAL A 238 14.63 -3.53 16.00
N GLU A 239 14.30 -2.24 15.99
CA GLU A 239 13.34 -1.66 16.92
C GLU A 239 12.85 -0.28 16.45
N TRP A 240 11.69 0.13 16.93
CA TRP A 240 11.25 1.52 16.95
C TRP A 240 11.74 2.15 18.24
N LEU A 241 12.29 3.36 18.15
CA LEU A 241 12.61 4.20 19.29
C LEU A 241 11.64 5.39 19.33
N ILE A 242 10.66 5.34 20.22
CA ILE A 242 9.68 6.41 20.41
C ILE A 242 10.20 7.37 21.48
N ASN A 243 10.23 8.67 21.17
CA ASN A 243 10.71 9.75 22.04
C ASN A 243 12.11 9.47 22.66
N GLY A 244 12.93 8.67 21.98
CA GLY A 244 14.28 8.33 22.42
C GLY A 244 14.38 7.29 23.55
N ASN A 245 13.27 6.77 24.07
CA ASN A 245 13.28 5.94 25.28
C ASN A 245 12.37 4.70 25.27
N VAL A 246 11.28 4.70 24.50
CA VAL A 246 10.39 3.52 24.39
C VAL A 246 10.80 2.70 23.18
N LYS A 247 11.13 1.43 23.41
CA LYS A 247 11.56 0.48 22.38
C LYS A 247 10.43 -0.49 22.02
N ILE A 248 10.16 -0.65 20.73
CA ILE A 248 9.18 -1.63 20.21
C ILE A 248 9.86 -2.48 19.14
N ASN A 249 9.92 -3.79 19.35
CA ASN A 249 10.67 -4.70 18.47
C ASN A 249 9.81 -5.31 17.36
N ASP A 250 8.51 -4.99 17.33
CA ASP A 250 7.61 -5.42 16.26
C ASP A 250 7.74 -4.46 15.07
N PRO A 251 8.17 -4.92 13.87
CA PRO A 251 8.22 -4.07 12.69
C PRO A 251 6.84 -3.54 12.29
N GLN A 252 5.75 -4.19 12.69
CA GLN A 252 4.39 -3.70 12.50
C GLN A 252 3.75 -3.40 13.86
N THR A 253 3.45 -2.14 14.13
CA THR A 253 2.91 -1.77 15.45
C THR A 253 1.88 -0.66 15.36
N THR A 254 1.10 -0.51 16.44
CA THR A 254 0.14 0.58 16.60
C THR A 254 0.58 1.46 17.76
N LEU A 255 0.65 2.77 17.52
CA LEU A 255 1.06 3.76 18.50
C LEU A 255 -0.08 4.74 18.75
N THR A 256 -0.45 4.93 20.02
CA THR A 256 -1.39 6.01 20.40
C THR A 256 -0.61 7.29 20.68
N LEU A 257 -0.98 8.37 19.99
CA LEU A 257 -0.34 9.67 20.11
C LEU A 257 -0.90 10.43 21.32
N THR A 258 -0.16 10.44 22.43
CA THR A 258 -0.59 11.03 23.71
C THR A 258 0.13 12.33 24.06
N GLU A 259 1.10 12.76 23.25
CA GLU A 259 1.91 13.96 23.47
C GLU A 259 1.80 14.90 22.27
N ASN A 260 1.91 16.21 22.49
CA ASN A 260 1.84 17.21 21.41
C ASN A 260 3.02 17.15 20.43
N THR A 261 4.09 16.44 20.78
CA THR A 261 5.23 16.17 19.91
C THR A 261 5.66 14.74 20.15
N VAL A 262 5.77 13.97 19.06
CA VAL A 262 6.20 12.58 19.10
C VAL A 262 7.29 12.40 18.06
N SER A 263 8.45 11.87 18.47
CA SER A 263 9.49 11.41 17.56
C SER A 263 9.50 9.88 17.50
N ILE A 264 9.61 9.35 16.29
CA ILE A 264 9.69 7.92 16.02
C ILE A 264 10.94 7.71 15.19
N GLU A 265 11.82 6.83 15.64
CA GLU A 265 12.98 6.42 14.86
C GLU A 265 12.91 4.92 14.58
N ALA A 266 12.95 4.52 13.31
CA ALA A 266 13.09 3.11 12.95
C ALA A 266 14.58 2.74 12.88
N ILE A 267 14.99 1.79 13.73
CA ILE A 267 16.37 1.34 13.82
C ILE A 267 16.54 0.07 13.00
N PHE A 268 17.51 0.09 12.11
CA PHE A 268 17.89 -1.01 11.24
C PHE A 268 19.35 -1.39 11.43
N GLU A 269 19.66 -2.66 11.18
CA GLU A 269 21.03 -3.17 11.09
C GLU A 269 21.30 -3.62 9.66
N THR A 270 22.42 -3.19 9.11
CA THR A 270 22.94 -3.67 7.82
C THR A 270 23.96 -4.76 8.06
N ASP A 271 23.83 -5.87 7.34
CA ASP A 271 24.93 -6.83 7.22
C ASP A 271 25.70 -6.54 5.93
N ILE A 272 26.53 -5.48 5.95
CA ILE A 272 27.32 -5.03 4.78
C ILE A 272 28.34 -6.07 4.27
N LEU A 273 28.50 -7.19 4.97
CA LEU A 273 29.35 -8.32 4.57
C LEU A 273 28.54 -9.50 4.02
N ARG A 274 27.20 -9.45 4.07
CA ARG A 274 26.37 -10.48 3.46
C ARG A 274 26.35 -10.29 1.96
N ASP A 275 26.90 -11.28 1.28
CA ASP A 275 26.69 -11.49 -0.14
C ASP A 275 25.18 -11.69 -0.35
N ASN A 276 24.48 -10.69 -0.90
CA ASN A 276 23.07 -10.77 -1.32
C ASN A 276 22.96 -11.68 -2.56
N SER A 277 23.61 -12.82 -2.52
CA SER A 277 23.80 -13.70 -3.65
C SER A 277 22.74 -14.77 -3.73
N ILE A 278 21.77 -14.82 -2.82
CA ILE A 278 20.63 -15.73 -2.94
C ILE A 278 19.41 -14.95 -3.39
N VAL A 279 18.81 -15.37 -4.50
CA VAL A 279 17.58 -14.79 -5.05
C VAL A 279 16.51 -15.87 -5.24
N ILE A 280 15.25 -15.51 -5.03
CA ILE A 280 14.08 -16.29 -5.43
C ILE A 280 14.00 -16.20 -6.96
N ASN A 281 14.24 -17.32 -7.61
CA ASN A 281 14.50 -17.41 -9.04
C ASN A 281 13.29 -17.87 -9.87
N GLU A 282 12.50 -18.79 -9.30
CA GLU A 282 11.36 -19.39 -9.98
C GLU A 282 10.28 -19.76 -8.96
N ILE A 283 9.01 -19.58 -9.33
CA ILE A 283 7.85 -19.80 -8.45
C ILE A 283 6.79 -20.59 -9.22
N ASN A 284 6.32 -21.68 -8.61
CA ASN A 284 5.12 -22.39 -9.02
C ASN A 284 4.07 -22.28 -7.91
N TYR A 285 3.21 -21.27 -8.00
CA TYR A 285 2.18 -21.00 -7.01
C TYR A 285 0.82 -21.61 -7.37
N ASN A 286 0.60 -21.96 -8.64
CA ASN A 286 -0.61 -22.64 -9.08
C ASN A 286 -0.29 -23.62 -10.22
N SER A 287 -0.13 -24.91 -9.85
CA SER A 287 0.18 -25.96 -10.82
C SER A 287 -0.97 -26.18 -11.81
N SER A 288 -0.65 -26.53 -13.06
CA SER A 288 -1.68 -27.03 -13.99
C SER A 288 -2.24 -28.37 -13.53
N THR A 289 -3.44 -28.70 -14.01
CA THR A 289 -4.04 -30.02 -13.79
C THR A 289 -3.30 -31.14 -14.51
N GLU A 290 -2.52 -30.83 -15.55
CA GLU A 290 -1.74 -31.80 -16.34
C GLU A 290 -0.39 -32.15 -15.67
N LEU A 291 0.28 -31.18 -15.06
CA LEU A 291 1.53 -31.34 -14.32
C LEU A 291 1.38 -30.74 -12.92
N ASN A 292 0.77 -31.51 -12.02
CA ASN A 292 0.54 -31.06 -10.66
C ASN A 292 1.70 -31.44 -9.73
N SER A 293 2.71 -30.57 -9.64
CA SER A 293 3.85 -30.72 -8.74
C SER A 293 3.60 -30.21 -7.31
N GLN A 294 2.40 -29.69 -7.03
CA GLN A 294 2.12 -28.82 -5.87
C GLN A 294 3.00 -27.56 -5.88
N ASP A 295 2.95 -26.77 -4.81
CA ASP A 295 3.60 -25.47 -4.78
C ASP A 295 5.10 -25.63 -4.52
N TRP A 296 5.90 -24.78 -5.14
CA TRP A 296 7.33 -24.73 -4.89
C TRP A 296 7.92 -23.39 -5.29
N ILE A 297 9.07 -23.09 -4.68
CA ILE A 297 9.95 -22.01 -5.10
C ILE A 297 11.36 -22.52 -5.33
N GLU A 298 12.11 -21.82 -6.15
CA GLU A 298 13.53 -22.05 -6.37
C GLU A 298 14.35 -20.87 -5.86
N LEU A 299 15.45 -21.18 -5.19
CA LEU A 299 16.49 -20.21 -4.86
C LEU A 299 17.71 -20.44 -5.76
N ALA A 300 18.26 -19.36 -6.31
CA ALA A 300 19.52 -19.36 -7.04
C ALA A 300 20.62 -18.67 -6.24
N ASN A 301 21.83 -19.23 -6.25
CA ASN A 301 23.02 -18.57 -5.72
C ASN A 301 23.79 -17.86 -6.85
N ILE A 302 23.58 -16.56 -7.02
CA ILE A 302 24.26 -15.71 -8.00
C ILE A 302 25.69 -15.35 -7.59
N GLY A 303 26.15 -15.78 -6.42
CA GLY A 303 27.48 -15.49 -5.87
C GLY A 303 28.55 -16.44 -6.40
N ASP A 304 29.80 -16.11 -6.12
CA ASP A 304 30.97 -16.87 -6.58
C ASP A 304 31.47 -17.90 -5.54
N SER A 305 30.74 -18.08 -4.44
CA SER A 305 31.05 -19.04 -3.37
C SER A 305 29.84 -19.89 -2.98
N GLU A 306 30.09 -21.10 -2.47
CA GLU A 306 29.06 -21.94 -1.84
C GLU A 306 28.58 -21.32 -0.53
N ILE A 307 27.28 -21.36 -0.28
CA ILE A 307 26.64 -20.84 0.93
C ILE A 307 25.95 -21.98 1.68
N ASP A 308 26.16 -22.04 2.99
CA ASP A 308 25.37 -22.88 3.88
C ASP A 308 24.05 -22.18 4.25
N ILE A 309 22.95 -22.74 3.77
CA ILE A 309 21.58 -22.24 4.00
C ILE A 309 20.84 -23.10 5.04
N SER A 310 21.57 -23.93 5.80
CA SER A 310 21.02 -24.73 6.89
C SER A 310 20.29 -23.85 7.90
N GLY A 311 19.04 -24.18 8.23
CA GLY A 311 18.24 -23.48 9.23
C GLY A 311 17.63 -22.15 8.78
N TRP A 312 17.97 -21.67 7.58
CA TRP A 312 17.31 -20.51 6.96
C TRP A 312 15.80 -20.75 6.87
N LYS A 313 15.05 -19.66 6.85
CA LYS A 313 13.59 -19.66 6.97
C LYS A 313 12.96 -19.18 5.69
N PHE A 314 12.06 -19.98 5.14
CA PHE A 314 11.12 -19.56 4.11
C PHE A 314 9.76 -19.25 4.74
N LYS A 315 9.25 -18.06 4.45
CA LYS A 315 7.93 -17.59 4.89
C LYS A 315 7.15 -17.02 3.72
N ASP A 316 5.83 -17.13 3.78
CA ASP A 316 4.95 -16.28 2.98
C ASP A 316 4.68 -14.95 3.71
N GLN A 317 3.61 -14.24 3.38
CA GLN A 317 3.24 -12.95 3.99
C GLN A 317 2.78 -13.09 5.46
N ASN A 318 2.40 -14.28 5.90
CA ASN A 318 1.98 -14.57 7.27
C ASN A 318 3.18 -15.08 8.09
N ASP A 319 3.60 -14.34 9.10
CA ASP A 319 4.77 -14.70 9.92
C ASP A 319 4.64 -16.00 10.73
N VAL A 320 3.41 -16.53 10.88
CA VAL A 320 3.16 -17.87 11.45
C VAL A 320 3.69 -18.97 10.53
N ASN A 321 3.63 -18.76 9.21
CA ASN A 321 4.15 -19.69 8.23
C ASN A 321 5.66 -19.56 8.15
N ASN A 322 6.36 -20.58 8.64
CA ASN A 322 7.80 -20.52 8.87
C ASN A 322 8.46 -21.89 8.65
N TYR A 323 8.85 -22.16 7.41
CA TYR A 323 9.59 -23.35 7.06
C TYR A 323 11.08 -23.15 7.32
N LYS A 324 11.69 -24.04 8.10
CA LYS A 324 13.15 -24.07 8.30
C LYS A 324 13.79 -25.06 7.34
N ILE A 325 14.74 -24.58 6.53
CA ILE A 325 15.54 -25.40 5.63
C ILE A 325 16.34 -26.42 6.47
N PRO A 326 16.34 -27.71 6.09
CA PRO A 326 17.01 -28.76 6.85
C PRO A 326 18.50 -28.47 7.09
N ILE A 327 19.04 -29.03 8.18
CA ILE A 327 20.48 -28.94 8.43
C ILE A 327 21.29 -29.64 7.31
N ASN A 328 22.55 -29.24 7.14
CA ASN A 328 23.45 -29.72 6.10
C ASN A 328 22.95 -29.44 4.67
N THR A 329 22.25 -28.32 4.49
CA THR A 329 21.82 -27.87 3.16
C THR A 329 22.76 -26.78 2.68
N THR A 330 23.55 -27.07 1.64
CA THR A 330 24.43 -26.08 1.00
C THR A 330 23.94 -25.77 -0.41
N LEU A 331 24.15 -24.53 -0.83
CA LEU A 331 23.84 -24.05 -2.16
C LEU A 331 25.14 -23.60 -2.84
N LYS A 332 25.57 -24.39 -3.83
CA LYS A 332 26.81 -24.13 -4.58
C LYS A 332 26.73 -22.79 -5.31
N SER A 333 27.89 -22.18 -5.56
CA SER A 333 28.00 -21.03 -6.47
C SER A 333 27.32 -21.33 -7.81
N LYS A 334 26.53 -20.39 -8.31
CA LYS A 334 25.68 -20.50 -9.52
C LYS A 334 24.74 -21.70 -9.51
N GLY A 335 24.45 -22.24 -8.32
CA GLY A 335 23.59 -23.40 -8.12
C GLY A 335 22.17 -23.00 -7.74
N PHE A 336 21.26 -23.96 -7.91
CA PHE A 336 19.84 -23.81 -7.62
C PHE A 336 19.42 -24.78 -6.50
N ILE A 337 18.36 -24.46 -5.76
CA ILE A 337 17.68 -25.39 -4.86
C ILE A 337 16.19 -25.13 -4.84
N VAL A 338 15.42 -26.21 -4.95
CA VAL A 338 13.96 -26.17 -4.89
C VAL A 338 13.50 -26.40 -3.45
N LEU A 339 12.62 -25.53 -2.97
CA LEU A 339 11.82 -25.71 -1.75
C LEU A 339 10.39 -26.06 -2.17
N SER A 340 9.95 -27.29 -1.90
CA SER A 340 8.61 -27.76 -2.31
C SER A 340 7.69 -28.00 -1.13
N GLU A 341 6.40 -27.73 -1.31
CA GLU A 341 5.35 -28.02 -0.34
C GLU A 341 5.16 -29.53 -0.16
N ASP A 342 5.23 -30.31 -1.24
CA ASP A 342 5.13 -31.76 -1.24
C ASP A 342 6.22 -32.36 -2.12
N THR A 343 7.30 -32.78 -1.47
CA THR A 343 8.45 -33.37 -2.16
C THR A 343 8.14 -34.70 -2.83
N THR A 344 7.04 -35.37 -2.48
CA THR A 344 6.61 -36.62 -3.13
C THR A 344 5.89 -36.31 -4.43
N ALA A 345 4.91 -35.40 -4.39
CA ALA A 345 4.21 -34.94 -5.58
C ALA A 345 5.18 -34.31 -6.58
N PHE A 346 6.08 -33.46 -6.11
CA PHE A 346 7.11 -32.84 -6.93
C PHE A 346 8.01 -33.88 -7.62
N LYS A 347 8.54 -34.87 -6.90
CA LYS A 347 9.41 -35.91 -7.47
C LYS A 347 8.71 -36.82 -8.48
N ASN A 348 7.39 -36.97 -8.38
CA ASN A 348 6.62 -37.72 -9.38
C ASN A 348 6.62 -37.01 -10.74
N ILE A 349 6.71 -35.68 -10.73
CA ILE A 349 6.78 -34.85 -11.94
C ILE A 349 8.22 -34.64 -12.40
N PHE A 350 9.13 -34.32 -11.47
CA PHE A 350 10.54 -33.97 -11.74
C PHE A 350 11.51 -34.94 -11.05
N PRO A 351 11.55 -36.23 -11.43
CA PRO A 351 12.38 -37.25 -10.76
C PRO A 351 13.89 -37.00 -10.90
N GLU A 352 14.32 -36.20 -11.87
CA GLU A 352 15.72 -35.84 -12.11
C GLU A 352 16.25 -34.75 -11.17
N VAL A 353 15.38 -33.93 -10.59
CA VAL A 353 15.77 -32.82 -9.70
C VAL A 353 16.20 -33.38 -8.35
N LYS A 354 17.49 -33.21 -8.01
CA LYS A 354 18.10 -33.76 -6.78
C LYS A 354 18.32 -32.72 -5.69
N ASN A 355 18.46 -31.47 -6.09
CA ASN A 355 18.57 -30.27 -5.27
C ASN A 355 17.19 -29.85 -4.75
N LEU A 356 16.56 -30.71 -3.95
CA LEU A 356 15.20 -30.56 -3.47
C LEU A 356 15.14 -30.75 -1.96
N VAL A 357 14.64 -29.73 -1.27
CA VAL A 357 14.18 -29.82 0.12
C VAL A 357 12.70 -29.40 0.16
N GLY A 358 12.04 -29.55 1.30
CA GLY A 358 10.65 -29.14 1.39
C GLY A 358 9.84 -29.85 2.45
N ASN A 359 8.59 -30.13 2.08
CA ASN A 359 7.48 -30.50 2.94
C ASN A 359 7.04 -29.37 3.88
N PHE A 360 7.13 -28.12 3.42
CA PHE A 360 6.55 -26.98 4.14
C PHE A 360 5.03 -27.11 4.26
N LYS A 361 4.43 -26.48 5.27
CA LYS A 361 3.06 -26.78 5.74
C LYS A 361 2.04 -25.68 5.46
N PHE A 362 2.30 -24.88 4.44
CA PHE A 362 1.43 -23.80 3.97
C PHE A 362 1.37 -23.82 2.44
N LYS A 363 0.35 -23.14 1.88
CA LYS A 363 0.09 -23.03 0.45
C LYS A 363 0.49 -21.65 -0.05
N LEU A 364 0.90 -21.58 -1.30
CA LEU A 364 1.08 -20.31 -1.98
C LEU A 364 -0.27 -19.78 -2.50
N SER A 365 -0.42 -18.46 -2.57
CA SER A 365 -1.65 -17.78 -2.96
C SER A 365 -1.83 -17.73 -4.48
N ASN A 366 -2.95 -18.26 -4.96
CA ASN A 366 -3.35 -18.12 -6.37
C ASN A 366 -3.80 -16.70 -6.76
N GLU A 367 -3.79 -15.76 -5.82
CA GLU A 367 -4.20 -14.35 -6.00
C GLU A 367 -2.99 -13.38 -5.86
N GLY A 368 -1.77 -13.92 -5.75
CA GLY A 368 -0.58 -13.14 -5.40
C GLY A 368 -0.35 -13.05 -3.89
N GLU A 369 0.91 -12.89 -3.49
CA GLU A 369 1.34 -12.72 -2.09
C GLU A 369 2.81 -12.27 -2.02
N THR A 370 3.32 -12.12 -0.79
CA THR A 370 4.75 -11.87 -0.54
C THR A 370 5.46 -13.13 -0.02
N LEU A 371 6.59 -13.49 -0.65
CA LEU A 371 7.48 -14.57 -0.24
C LEU A 371 8.79 -14.01 0.29
N ARG A 372 9.31 -14.58 1.37
CA ARG A 372 10.45 -14.05 2.13
C ARG A 372 11.41 -15.17 2.54
N ILE A 373 12.69 -14.97 2.28
CA ILE A 373 13.79 -15.83 2.76
C ILE A 373 14.55 -15.08 3.85
N PHE A 374 14.75 -15.72 4.99
CA PHE A 374 15.56 -15.21 6.08
C PHE A 374 16.68 -16.18 6.43
N ASP A 375 17.81 -15.67 6.87
CA ASP A 375 18.86 -16.51 7.46
C ASP A 375 18.61 -16.86 8.94
N ASN A 376 19.58 -17.55 9.55
CA ASN A 376 19.55 -17.95 10.96
C ASN A 376 19.52 -16.78 11.96
N ASN A 377 20.06 -15.62 11.59
CA ASN A 377 20.07 -14.39 12.38
C ASN A 377 18.81 -13.52 12.13
N ASN A 378 17.87 -13.99 11.30
CA ASN A 378 16.67 -13.31 10.85
C ASN A 378 16.93 -12.05 9.99
N PHE A 379 18.04 -11.97 9.25
CA PHE A 379 18.09 -10.96 8.18
C PHE A 379 17.32 -11.46 6.98
N LEU A 380 16.62 -10.53 6.32
CA LEU A 380 15.93 -10.79 5.06
C LEU A 380 16.99 -10.96 3.97
N ILE A 381 17.08 -12.17 3.43
CA ILE A 381 18.00 -12.55 2.35
C ILE A 381 17.39 -12.29 0.98
N ASP A 382 16.08 -12.47 0.84
CA ASP A 382 15.39 -12.07 -0.38
C ASP A 382 13.88 -11.99 -0.15
N SER A 383 13.19 -11.19 -0.94
CA SER A 383 11.73 -11.06 -0.90
C SER A 383 11.15 -10.68 -2.24
N ILE A 384 9.98 -11.23 -2.55
CA ILE A 384 9.19 -10.90 -3.74
C ILE A 384 7.71 -10.79 -3.38
N SER A 385 7.03 -9.78 -3.88
CA SER A 385 5.56 -9.69 -3.88
C SER A 385 5.02 -9.92 -5.29
N TYR A 386 4.64 -11.16 -5.62
CA TYR A 386 4.15 -11.51 -6.96
C TYR A 386 2.64 -11.25 -7.10
N GLY A 387 2.22 -10.91 -8.32
CA GLY A 387 0.81 -10.74 -8.69
C GLY A 387 0.39 -11.67 -9.82
N ILE A 388 -0.91 -11.68 -10.13
CA ILE A 388 -1.50 -12.56 -11.17
C ILE A 388 -1.98 -11.81 -12.42
N ASP A 389 -1.96 -10.49 -12.37
CA ASP A 389 -2.37 -9.60 -13.45
C ASP A 389 -1.20 -8.73 -13.91
N LEU A 390 -1.31 -8.18 -15.13
CA LEU A 390 -0.31 -7.26 -15.67
C LEU A 390 0.05 -6.16 -14.65
N PRO A 391 1.34 -5.83 -14.48
CA PRO A 391 2.49 -6.22 -15.31
C PRO A 391 3.02 -7.66 -15.13
N TRP A 392 2.52 -8.45 -14.17
CA TRP A 392 2.95 -9.82 -13.99
C TRP A 392 2.46 -10.75 -15.13
N PRO A 393 3.24 -11.76 -15.52
CA PRO A 393 2.79 -12.79 -16.46
C PRO A 393 1.56 -13.53 -15.93
N THR A 394 0.54 -13.72 -16.77
CA THR A 394 -0.73 -14.36 -16.37
C THR A 394 -0.75 -15.89 -16.55
N LYS A 395 0.14 -16.44 -17.39
CA LYS A 395 0.24 -17.89 -17.64
C LYS A 395 0.58 -18.73 -16.40
N PRO A 396 1.45 -18.27 -15.47
CA PRO A 396 1.82 -19.05 -14.28
C PRO A 396 0.72 -19.29 -13.24
N ASN A 397 -0.52 -18.93 -13.55
CA ASN A 397 -1.69 -19.15 -12.71
C ASN A 397 -2.50 -20.37 -13.18
N GLY A 398 -1.93 -21.58 -13.08
CA GLY A 398 -2.65 -22.83 -13.40
C GLY A 398 -2.66 -23.22 -14.88
N ASN A 399 -2.01 -22.45 -15.76
CA ASN A 399 -1.95 -22.74 -17.21
C ASN A 399 -0.64 -23.44 -17.63
N GLY A 400 0.13 -23.93 -16.65
CA GLY A 400 1.24 -24.86 -16.84
C GLY A 400 2.62 -24.25 -17.05
N SER A 401 2.74 -22.93 -17.23
CA SER A 401 4.02 -22.24 -17.00
C SER A 401 4.23 -22.02 -15.51
N THR A 402 5.48 -21.85 -15.09
CA THR A 402 5.89 -21.27 -13.82
C THR A 402 6.27 -19.80 -14.03
N LEU A 403 6.41 -19.05 -12.93
CA LEU A 403 6.85 -17.65 -12.93
C LEU A 403 8.37 -17.63 -12.74
N GLU A 404 9.12 -17.20 -13.75
CA GLU A 404 10.59 -17.21 -13.80
C GLU A 404 11.16 -15.79 -13.81
N LEU A 405 12.23 -15.54 -13.07
CA LEU A 405 13.02 -14.32 -13.21
C LEU A 405 13.82 -14.41 -14.52
N LYS A 406 13.82 -13.34 -15.34
CA LYS A 406 14.47 -13.37 -16.67
C LYS A 406 15.97 -13.58 -16.62
N ASP A 407 16.61 -13.05 -15.57
CA ASP A 407 18.05 -13.14 -15.30
C ASP A 407 18.22 -12.96 -13.79
N GLU A 408 19.02 -13.81 -13.15
CA GLU A 408 19.15 -13.86 -11.70
C GLU A 408 19.80 -12.60 -11.09
N LEU A 409 20.39 -11.73 -11.94
CA LEU A 409 20.98 -10.46 -11.55
C LEU A 409 19.99 -9.27 -11.59
N LEU A 410 18.77 -9.48 -12.08
CA LEU A 410 17.75 -8.44 -12.16
C LEU A 410 17.05 -8.21 -10.82
N ASP A 411 16.48 -7.01 -10.65
CA ASP A 411 15.69 -6.66 -9.48
C ASP A 411 14.39 -7.48 -9.48
N ASN A 412 14.32 -8.48 -8.62
CA ASN A 412 13.19 -9.38 -8.51
C ASN A 412 11.92 -8.71 -7.90
N SER A 413 12.03 -7.49 -7.39
CA SER A 413 10.88 -6.70 -6.93
C SER A 413 10.12 -6.00 -8.07
N ASP A 414 10.72 -5.94 -9.27
CA ASP A 414 10.09 -5.39 -10.46
C ASP A 414 9.42 -6.49 -11.29
N ALA A 415 8.10 -6.41 -11.42
CA ALA A 415 7.29 -7.35 -12.19
C ALA A 415 7.74 -7.47 -13.66
N GLU A 416 8.32 -6.41 -14.25
CA GLU A 416 8.81 -6.43 -15.63
C GLU A 416 10.04 -7.35 -15.80
N ASN A 417 10.74 -7.69 -14.73
CA ASN A 417 11.88 -8.62 -14.76
C ASN A 417 11.45 -10.09 -14.71
N TRP A 418 10.16 -10.36 -14.54
CA TRP A 418 9.61 -11.71 -14.52
C TRP A 418 8.98 -12.10 -15.86
N GLN A 419 8.95 -13.39 -16.15
CA GLN A 419 8.34 -13.98 -17.33
C GLN A 419 7.62 -15.28 -17.00
N ALA A 420 6.70 -15.68 -17.87
CA ALA A 420 6.17 -17.04 -17.82
C ALA A 420 7.19 -17.99 -18.44
N SER A 421 7.46 -19.12 -17.79
CA SER A 421 8.35 -20.14 -18.34
C SER A 421 7.91 -20.55 -19.75
N PHE A 422 8.89 -20.61 -20.66
CA PHE A 422 8.73 -21.18 -21.99
C PHE A 422 8.70 -22.71 -21.96
N ILE A 423 9.04 -23.34 -20.83
CA ILE A 423 8.96 -24.78 -20.61
C ILE A 423 7.70 -25.10 -19.80
N PHE A 424 6.92 -26.05 -20.29
CA PHE A 424 5.73 -26.51 -19.57
C PHE A 424 6.16 -27.26 -18.29
N GLY A 425 5.70 -26.79 -17.14
CA GLY A 425 6.14 -27.22 -15.80
C GLY A 425 7.32 -26.43 -15.23
N GLY A 426 7.90 -25.50 -15.98
CA GLY A 426 9.04 -24.69 -15.52
C GLY A 426 10.40 -25.35 -15.70
N THR A 427 11.42 -24.76 -15.08
CA THR A 427 12.83 -25.19 -15.17
C THR A 427 13.45 -25.58 -13.82
N PRO A 428 12.75 -26.30 -12.92
CA PRO A 428 13.28 -26.55 -11.58
C PRO A 428 14.65 -27.24 -11.59
N GLY A 429 15.54 -26.69 -10.79
CA GLY A 429 16.92 -27.07 -10.59
C GLY A 429 17.87 -26.69 -11.74
N LYS A 430 17.46 -25.83 -12.67
CA LYS A 430 18.20 -25.46 -13.88
C LYS A 430 18.05 -23.96 -14.15
N VAL A 431 18.84 -23.46 -15.12
CA VAL A 431 18.73 -22.08 -15.61
C VAL A 431 17.34 -21.85 -16.20
N ASN A 432 16.75 -20.68 -15.89
CA ASN A 432 15.46 -20.25 -16.40
C ASN A 432 15.42 -20.22 -17.92
N SER A 433 14.22 -20.42 -18.46
CA SER A 433 14.03 -20.50 -19.90
C SER A 433 14.34 -19.14 -20.57
N SER A 434 14.87 -19.16 -21.79
CA SER A 434 15.08 -17.95 -22.59
C SER A 434 14.38 -18.08 -23.94
N ASP A 435 13.91 -16.95 -24.47
CA ASP A 435 13.32 -16.93 -25.81
C ASP A 435 14.43 -17.24 -26.82
N ALA A 436 14.28 -18.31 -27.61
CA ALA A 436 15.28 -18.77 -28.56
C ALA A 436 15.48 -17.83 -29.77
N THR A 437 15.00 -16.59 -29.71
CA THR A 437 15.03 -15.59 -30.78
C THR A 437 16.08 -14.48 -30.59
N SER A 438 16.89 -14.52 -29.53
CA SER A 438 17.97 -13.54 -29.28
C SER A 438 19.37 -14.16 -29.27
N SER A 439 19.80 -14.71 -30.41
CA SER A 439 21.20 -15.02 -30.71
C SER A 439 21.66 -14.34 -31.99
#